data_AF-A0A1B6IM52-F1
#
_entry.id   AF-A0A1B6IM52-F1
#
_cell.length_a   1.000
_cell.length_b   1.000
_cell.length_c   1.000
_cell.angle_alpha   90.00
_cell.angle_beta   90.00
_cell.angle_gamma   90.00
#
_symmetry.space_group_name_H-M   'P 1'
#
loop_
_entity.id
_entity.type
_entity.pdbx_description
1 polymer ?
#
loop_
_entity_poly.entity_id
_entity_poly.type
_entity_poly.pdbx_seq_one_letter_code
_entity_poly.pdbx_strand_id
1 'polypeptide(L)'
;SQLLSSLPQTELFDLYLQFNSSLYSLPVLNTNYQQGNRFPNKEADVGQWQLTRRFFLVDTVSGKSVSTDKAEVIQYLQSATLRIRTQQGEDQGRIYPPLLILKYGEITAKDLVADKPLGVSFTVDFYMDSRVTYTIDIWLGV
;
A
#
# COMPACT_ATOMS: atom_id res chain seq x y z
N SER A 1 12.43 -14.21 -11.13
CA SER A 1 11.18 -13.80 -11.82
C SER A 1 10.03 -14.83 -11.84
N GLN A 2 10.26 -16.15 -11.67
CA GLN A 2 9.23 -17.21 -11.88
C GLN A 2 8.03 -17.19 -10.93
N LEU A 3 8.20 -16.69 -9.70
CA LEU A 3 7.16 -16.72 -8.65
C LEU A 3 5.97 -15.79 -8.96
N LEU A 4 6.21 -14.67 -9.65
CA LEU A 4 5.16 -13.73 -10.03
C LEU A 4 4.27 -14.27 -11.15
N SER A 5 4.89 -14.99 -12.10
CA SER A 5 4.16 -15.66 -13.19
C SER A 5 3.42 -16.93 -12.77
N SER A 6 3.78 -17.52 -11.62
CA SER A 6 3.11 -18.72 -11.09
C SER A 6 1.88 -18.40 -10.24
N LEU A 7 1.58 -17.12 -9.96
CA LEU A 7 0.40 -16.72 -9.20
C LEU A 7 -0.83 -16.73 -10.13
N PRO A 8 -1.77 -17.69 -9.95
CA PRO A 8 -2.86 -17.90 -10.90
C PRO A 8 -3.93 -16.81 -10.83
N GLN A 9 -4.02 -16.10 -9.69
CA GLN A 9 -5.07 -15.13 -9.42
C GLN A 9 -4.59 -14.02 -8.47
N THR A 10 -5.14 -12.83 -8.67
CA THR A 10 -4.97 -11.66 -7.80
C THR A 10 -5.71 -11.86 -6.48
N GLU A 11 -4.97 -11.86 -5.37
CA GLU A 11 -5.53 -11.91 -4.03
C GLU A 11 -5.74 -10.50 -3.48
N LEU A 12 -6.91 -10.24 -2.92
CA LEU A 12 -7.25 -8.97 -2.28
C LEU A 12 -7.16 -9.12 -0.76
N PHE A 13 -6.43 -8.21 -0.14
CA PHE A 13 -6.21 -8.11 1.30
C PHE A 13 -6.97 -6.92 1.85
N ASP A 14 -7.56 -7.09 3.03
CA ASP A 14 -8.10 -6.03 3.87
C ASP A 14 -7.20 -5.88 5.11
N LEU A 15 -6.81 -4.65 5.47
CA LEU A 15 -6.00 -4.38 6.66
C LEU A 15 -6.87 -3.85 7.81
N TYR A 16 -6.68 -4.42 9.00
CA TYR A 16 -7.38 -4.03 10.21
C TYR A 16 -6.39 -3.67 11.32
N LEU A 17 -6.69 -2.60 12.05
CA LEU A 17 -6.10 -2.31 13.36
C LEU A 17 -6.97 -2.99 14.42
N GLN A 18 -6.36 -3.89 15.19
CA GLN A 18 -6.99 -4.40 16.39
C GLN A 18 -6.73 -3.42 17.55
N PHE A 19 -7.80 -2.95 18.18
CA PHE A 19 -7.72 -2.19 19.41
C PHE A 19 -8.73 -2.79 20.41
N ASN A 20 -8.21 -3.27 21.53
CA ASN A 20 -8.94 -4.19 22.42
C ASN A 20 -9.46 -5.41 21.64
N SER A 21 -10.74 -5.75 21.81
CA SER A 21 -11.41 -6.86 21.12
C SER A 21 -12.10 -6.43 19.81
N SER A 22 -11.84 -5.22 19.31
CA SER A 22 -12.48 -4.66 18.12
C SER A 22 -11.49 -4.51 16.96
N LEU A 23 -11.97 -4.75 15.74
CA LEU A 23 -11.22 -4.59 14.50
C LEU A 23 -11.70 -3.34 13.77
N TYR A 24 -10.78 -2.43 13.48
CA TYR A 24 -11.02 -1.19 12.75
C TYR A 24 -10.32 -1.28 11.40
N SER A 25 -11.07 -1.17 10.31
CA SER A 25 -10.43 -1.20 9.00
C SER A 25 -9.66 0.06 8.71
N LEU A 26 -8.50 -0.12 8.09
CA LEU A 26 -7.62 0.97 7.74
C LEU A 26 -7.87 1.43 6.30
N PRO A 27 -7.86 2.75 6.05
CA PRO A 27 -7.90 3.29 4.70
C PRO A 27 -6.61 2.98 3.95
N VAL A 28 -6.74 2.75 2.65
CA VAL A 28 -5.65 2.53 1.71
C VAL A 28 -5.62 3.65 0.67
N LEU A 29 -4.46 4.27 0.48
CA LEU A 29 -4.20 5.30 -0.52
C LEU A 29 -3.26 4.76 -1.59
N ASN A 30 -3.78 4.47 -2.79
CA ASN A 30 -2.95 4.11 -3.94
C ASN A 30 -2.44 5.37 -4.64
N THR A 31 -1.16 5.68 -4.50
CA THR A 31 -0.55 6.91 -5.02
C THR A 31 -0.49 6.98 -6.54
N ASN A 32 -0.49 5.85 -7.26
CA ASN A 32 -0.53 5.82 -8.71
C ASN A 32 -1.91 5.44 -9.27
N TYR A 33 -2.96 5.56 -8.46
CA TYR A 33 -4.34 5.51 -8.97
C TYR A 33 -4.59 6.66 -9.95
N GLN A 34 -5.08 6.31 -11.13
CA GLN A 34 -5.39 7.23 -12.21
C GLN A 34 -6.89 7.20 -12.51
N GLN A 35 -7.50 8.38 -12.61
CA GLN A 35 -8.88 8.55 -13.02
C GLN A 35 -8.93 9.51 -14.22
N GLY A 36 -9.15 8.95 -15.41
CA GLY A 36 -8.99 9.70 -16.66
C GLY A 36 -7.55 10.24 -16.79
N ASN A 37 -7.41 11.56 -16.86
CA ASN A 37 -6.10 12.23 -16.98
C ASN A 37 -5.55 12.76 -15.64
N ARG A 38 -6.16 12.40 -14.51
CA ARG A 38 -5.78 12.89 -13.18
C ARG A 38 -5.27 11.77 -12.28
N PHE A 39 -4.43 12.16 -11.31
CA PHE A 39 -3.95 11.31 -10.23
C PHE A 39 -4.42 11.89 -8.89
N PRO A 40 -5.70 11.70 -8.53
CA PRO A 40 -6.30 12.38 -7.38
C PRO A 40 -5.56 12.11 -6.06
N ASN A 41 -4.98 10.91 -5.92
CA ASN A 41 -4.23 10.48 -4.72
C ASN A 41 -2.82 11.10 -4.61
N LYS A 42 -2.44 11.98 -5.54
CA LYS A 42 -1.22 12.80 -5.46
C LYS A 42 -1.52 14.29 -5.23
N GLU A 43 -2.79 14.68 -5.24
CA GLU A 43 -3.18 16.08 -5.09
C GLU A 43 -3.01 16.53 -3.63
N ALA A 44 -2.72 17.82 -3.44
CA ALA A 44 -2.52 18.39 -2.11
C ALA A 44 -3.82 18.45 -1.29
N ASP A 45 -4.97 18.59 -1.96
CA ASP A 45 -6.28 18.54 -1.32
C ASP A 45 -6.66 17.09 -1.01
N VAL A 46 -6.55 16.74 0.28
CA VAL A 46 -6.90 15.41 0.81
C VAL A 46 -8.38 15.07 0.59
N GLY A 47 -9.25 16.07 0.39
CA GLY A 47 -10.67 15.86 0.08
C GLY A 47 -10.91 15.24 -1.29
N GLN A 48 -9.94 15.31 -2.20
CA GLN A 48 -10.02 14.68 -3.54
C GLN A 48 -9.56 13.22 -3.54
N TRP A 49 -8.90 12.77 -2.47
CA TRP A 49 -8.31 11.44 -2.42
C TRP A 49 -9.39 10.35 -2.50
N GLN A 50 -9.10 9.34 -3.30
CA GLN A 50 -9.91 8.14 -3.49
C GLN A 50 -9.30 7.01 -2.64
N LEU A 51 -9.80 6.89 -1.40
CA LEU A 51 -9.37 5.85 -0.46
C LEU A 51 -10.13 4.56 -0.70
N THR A 52 -9.43 3.43 -0.63
CA THR A 52 -10.01 2.08 -0.69
C THR A 52 -9.78 1.33 0.63
N ARG A 53 -10.37 0.13 0.76
CA ARG A 53 -10.10 -0.78 1.89
C ARG A 53 -9.23 -1.98 1.49
N ARG A 54 -9.35 -2.40 0.23
CA ARG A 54 -8.64 -3.55 -0.33
C ARG A 54 -7.42 -3.13 -1.12
N PHE A 55 -6.40 -3.97 -1.05
CA PHE A 55 -5.21 -3.89 -1.88
C PHE A 55 -4.76 -5.30 -2.28
N PHE A 56 -3.92 -5.42 -3.30
CA PHE A 56 -3.27 -6.68 -3.66
C PHE A 56 -1.75 -6.54 -3.55
N LEU A 57 -1.05 -7.67 -3.45
CA LEU A 57 0.41 -7.72 -3.54
C LEU A 57 0.89 -7.90 -4.98
N VAL A 58 0.19 -8.72 -5.75
CA VAL A 58 0.47 -8.99 -7.15
C VAL A 58 -0.84 -9.11 -7.90
N ASP A 59 -0.94 -8.49 -9.07
CA ASP A 59 -2.06 -8.62 -9.99
C ASP A 59 -1.55 -9.12 -11.35
N THR A 60 -1.95 -10.34 -11.69
CA THR A 60 -1.64 -11.02 -12.95
C THR A 60 -2.86 -11.09 -13.87
N VAL A 61 -4.01 -10.54 -13.47
CA VAL A 61 -5.27 -10.66 -14.21
C VAL A 61 -5.50 -9.45 -15.09
N SER A 62 -5.29 -8.23 -14.57
CA SER A 62 -5.62 -7.00 -15.31
C SER A 62 -4.75 -6.76 -16.55
N GLY A 63 -3.55 -7.35 -16.60
CA GLY A 63 -2.63 -7.24 -17.73
C GLY A 63 -2.69 -8.41 -18.72
N LYS A 64 -3.71 -9.27 -18.65
CA LYS A 64 -3.91 -10.34 -19.65
C LYS A 64 -4.47 -9.78 -20.94
N SER A 65 -3.86 -10.18 -22.06
CA SER A 65 -4.36 -9.86 -23.39
C SER A 65 -5.55 -10.76 -23.75
N VAL A 66 -6.52 -10.23 -24.50
CA VAL A 66 -7.73 -10.97 -24.92
C VAL A 66 -7.37 -12.22 -25.75
N SER A 67 -6.22 -12.20 -26.42
CA SER A 67 -5.75 -13.30 -27.27
C SER A 67 -4.96 -14.38 -26.54
N THR A 68 -4.53 -14.16 -25.29
CA THR A 68 -3.69 -15.13 -24.56
C THR A 68 -3.99 -15.14 -23.06
N ASP A 69 -4.07 -16.32 -22.45
CA ASP A 69 -4.23 -16.45 -20.99
C ASP A 69 -3.01 -16.02 -20.15
N LYS A 70 -1.95 -15.53 -20.81
CA LYS A 70 -0.73 -15.02 -20.19
C LYS A 70 -0.82 -13.52 -19.97
N ALA A 71 -0.40 -13.07 -18.79
CA ALA A 71 -0.26 -11.64 -18.47
C ALA A 71 0.91 -11.04 -19.26
N GLU A 72 0.65 -9.99 -20.04
CA GLU A 72 1.70 -9.22 -20.71
C GLU A 72 2.39 -8.26 -19.73
N VAL A 73 1.61 -7.76 -18.78
CA VAL A 73 2.02 -6.89 -17.68
C VAL A 73 1.54 -7.48 -16.36
N ILE A 74 2.42 -7.56 -15.38
CA ILE A 74 2.09 -7.93 -14.00
C ILE A 74 2.30 -6.70 -13.14
N GLN A 75 1.28 -6.34 -12.36
CA GLN A 75 1.41 -5.31 -11.34
C GLN A 75 1.85 -5.95 -10.03
N TYR A 76 2.76 -5.30 -9.31
CA TYR A 76 3.22 -5.74 -8.00
C TYR A 76 3.31 -4.58 -7.04
N LEU A 77 3.17 -4.85 -5.75
CA LEU A 77 3.31 -3.85 -4.71
C LEU A 77 4.78 -3.41 -4.60
N GLN A 78 5.10 -2.24 -5.15
CA GLN A 78 6.45 -1.70 -5.19
C GLN A 78 6.85 -1.05 -3.86
N SER A 79 5.92 -0.30 -3.27
CA SER A 79 6.16 0.29 -1.95
C SER A 79 4.88 0.34 -1.13
N ALA A 80 5.03 0.09 0.16
CA ALA A 80 3.98 0.25 1.16
C ALA A 80 4.50 1.05 2.34
N THR A 81 3.78 2.12 2.70
CA THR A 81 4.09 2.95 3.86
C THR A 81 2.89 2.95 4.79
N LEU A 82 3.05 2.42 6.01
CA LEU A 82 2.04 2.55 7.06
C LEU A 82 2.30 3.86 7.82
N ARG A 83 1.40 4.82 7.67
CA ARG A 83 1.51 6.13 8.31
C ARG A 83 0.65 6.19 9.57
N ILE A 84 1.31 6.46 10.69
CA ILE A 84 0.69 6.61 12.02
C ILE A 84 0.88 8.06 12.45
N ARG A 85 -0.21 8.71 12.88
CA ARG A 85 -0.19 10.10 13.36
C ARG A 85 -0.82 10.18 14.74
N THR A 86 -0.13 10.80 15.68
CA THR A 86 -0.68 11.05 17.02
C THR A 86 -1.71 12.18 17.03
N GLN A 87 -2.64 12.10 17.96
CA GLN A 87 -3.60 13.16 18.29
C GLN A 87 -2.98 14.16 19.28
N GLN A 88 -3.54 15.37 19.32
CA GLN A 88 -3.08 16.49 20.13
C GLN A 88 -4.22 17.00 21.02
N GLY A 89 -3.89 17.78 22.05
CA GLY A 89 -4.88 18.35 22.98
C GLY A 89 -5.37 17.32 23.99
N GLU A 90 -6.69 17.27 24.23
CA GLU A 90 -7.31 16.37 25.21
C GLU A 90 -7.13 14.88 24.88
N ASP A 91 -6.84 14.56 23.61
CA ASP A 91 -6.59 13.21 23.11
C ASP A 91 -5.10 12.84 23.03
N GLN A 92 -4.22 13.59 23.70
CA GLN A 92 -2.79 13.30 23.73
C GLN A 92 -2.51 11.85 24.16
N GLY A 93 -1.63 11.16 23.42
CA GLY A 93 -1.32 9.75 23.62
C GLY A 93 -2.19 8.79 22.78
N ARG A 94 -3.20 9.30 22.06
CA ARG A 94 -3.98 8.55 21.06
C ARG A 94 -3.43 8.75 19.65
N ILE A 95 -3.86 7.92 18.72
CA ILE A 95 -3.55 8.02 17.28
C ILE A 95 -4.82 8.18 16.46
N TYR A 96 -4.71 8.88 15.33
CA TYR A 96 -5.71 8.74 14.26
C TYR A 96 -5.62 7.34 13.63
N PRO A 97 -6.70 6.82 13.01
CA PRO A 97 -6.62 5.59 12.24
C PRO A 97 -5.45 5.64 11.24
N PRO A 98 -4.51 4.67 11.31
CA PRO A 98 -3.37 4.66 10.40
C PRO A 98 -3.78 4.59 8.93
N LEU A 99 -2.98 5.22 8.06
CA LEU A 99 -3.20 5.23 6.62
C LEU A 99 -2.16 4.33 5.95
N LEU A 100 -2.62 3.34 5.17
CA LEU A 100 -1.73 2.52 4.35
C LEU A 100 -1.55 3.18 2.97
N ILE A 101 -0.35 3.66 2.68
CA ILE A 101 -0.02 4.34 1.42
C ILE A 101 0.73 3.37 0.52
N LEU A 102 0.21 3.13 -0.67
CA LEU A 102 0.74 2.14 -1.60
C LEU A 102 1.18 2.78 -2.91
N LYS A 103 2.13 2.10 -3.56
CA LYS A 103 2.47 2.34 -4.96
C LYS A 103 2.67 1.00 -5.65
N TYR A 104 2.02 0.84 -6.78
CA TYR A 104 2.20 -0.33 -7.64
C TYR A 104 3.28 -0.07 -8.69
N GLY A 105 4.14 -1.07 -8.89
CA GLY A 105 5.06 -1.15 -10.01
C GLY A 105 4.53 -2.13 -11.06
N GLU A 106 5.10 -2.05 -12.25
CA GLU A 106 4.78 -2.94 -13.36
C GLU A 106 6.02 -3.70 -13.81
N ILE A 107 5.84 -4.96 -14.19
CA ILE A 107 6.86 -5.78 -14.83
C ILE A 107 6.26 -6.42 -16.08
N THR A 108 6.99 -6.35 -17.20
CA THR A 108 6.56 -6.94 -18.47
C THR A 108 7.09 -8.37 -18.64
N ALA A 109 6.52 -9.11 -19.58
CA ALA A 109 7.06 -10.42 -19.99
C ALA A 109 8.56 -10.35 -20.38
N LYS A 110 9.01 -9.25 -20.99
CA LYS A 110 10.42 -9.06 -21.37
C LYS A 110 11.31 -8.89 -20.14
N ASP A 111 10.87 -8.11 -19.16
CA ASP A 111 11.61 -7.92 -17.90
C ASP A 111 11.72 -9.24 -17.12
N LEU A 112 10.69 -10.10 -17.18
CA LEU A 112 10.71 -11.42 -16.55
C LEU A 112 11.74 -12.37 -17.19
N VAL A 113 11.84 -12.37 -18.53
CA VAL A 113 12.84 -13.15 -19.28
C VAL A 113 14.26 -12.66 -19.00
N ALA A 114 14.42 -11.34 -18.83
CA ALA A 114 15.70 -10.73 -18.48
C ALA A 114 16.07 -10.87 -16.99
N ASP A 115 15.25 -11.54 -16.18
CA ASP A 115 15.37 -11.68 -14.72
C ASP A 115 15.73 -10.37 -14.01
N LYS A 116 15.05 -9.30 -14.40
CA LYS A 116 15.30 -7.96 -13.87
C LYS A 116 14.98 -7.93 -12.37
N PRO A 117 15.90 -7.41 -11.52
CA PRO A 117 15.64 -7.29 -10.10
C PRO A 117 14.50 -6.29 -9.84
N LEU A 118 13.63 -6.64 -8.89
CA LEU A 118 12.51 -5.80 -8.47
C LEU A 118 12.81 -5.15 -7.12
N GLY A 119 12.66 -3.83 -7.05
CA GLY A 119 12.72 -3.10 -5.79
C GLY A 119 11.37 -3.14 -5.10
N VAL A 120 11.35 -3.71 -3.89
CA VAL A 120 10.18 -3.69 -2.99
C VAL A 120 10.60 -3.01 -1.69
N SER A 121 9.74 -2.15 -1.16
CA SER A 121 10.01 -1.44 0.10
C SER A 121 8.80 -1.42 1.01
N PHE A 122 9.06 -1.50 2.31
CA PHE A 122 8.08 -1.30 3.35
C PHE A 122 8.61 -0.26 4.33
N THR A 123 7.75 0.65 4.76
CA THR A 123 8.11 1.74 5.67
C THR A 123 7.01 1.96 6.68
N VAL A 124 7.39 2.30 7.91
CA VAL A 124 6.46 2.77 8.94
C VAL A 124 6.83 4.21 9.26
N ASP A 125 5.93 5.13 8.91
CA ASP A 125 6.08 6.54 9.25
C ASP A 125 5.31 6.83 10.54
N PHE A 126 6.01 7.27 11.59
CA PHE A 126 5.38 7.73 12.83
C PHE A 126 5.55 9.25 12.97
N TYR A 127 4.43 9.98 12.95
CA TYR A 127 4.41 11.43 13.11
C TYR A 127 3.81 11.83 14.46
N MET A 128 4.60 12.56 15.24
CA MET A 128 4.18 13.17 16.50
C MET A 128 4.61 14.63 16.51
N ASP A 129 3.66 15.55 16.68
CA ASP A 129 3.98 16.96 16.91
C ASP A 129 4.48 17.08 18.36
N SER A 130 5.76 17.46 18.52
CA SER A 130 6.46 17.37 19.80
C SER A 130 6.46 18.71 20.52
N ARG A 131 5.83 18.75 21.70
CA ARG A 131 6.22 19.67 22.79
C ARG A 131 6.68 18.95 24.05
N VAL A 132 6.73 17.61 24.08
CA VAL A 132 7.16 16.84 25.27
C VAL A 132 7.91 15.57 24.88
N THR A 133 8.96 15.27 25.64
CA THR A 133 9.88 14.12 25.58
C THR A 133 9.18 12.83 26.03
N TYR A 134 8.95 11.88 25.13
CA TYR A 134 8.54 10.52 25.48
C TYR A 134 9.47 9.50 24.81
N THR A 135 9.79 8.43 25.53
CA THR A 135 10.51 7.27 25.01
C THR A 135 9.54 6.39 24.23
N ILE A 136 9.86 6.10 22.97
CA ILE A 136 9.08 5.17 22.13
C ILE A 136 9.96 3.94 21.88
N ASP A 137 9.53 2.78 22.37
CA ASP A 137 10.14 1.49 22.08
C ASP A 137 9.37 0.82 20.93
N ILE A 138 10.05 0.60 19.80
CA ILE A 138 9.49 -0.10 18.63
C ILE A 138 10.21 -1.44 18.48
N TRP A 139 9.45 -2.53 18.54
CA TRP A 139 9.97 -3.88 18.29
C TRP A 139 9.57 -4.33 16.88
N LEU A 140 10.55 -4.74 16.09
CA LEU A 140 10.37 -5.40 14.80
C LEU A 140 10.94 -6.82 14.92
N GLY A 141 10.07 -7.83 14.82
CA GLY A 141 10.45 -9.24 14.77
C GLY A 141 10.48 -9.76 13.33
N VAL A 142 11.43 -10.66 13.04
CA VAL A 142 11.52 -11.44 11.80
C VAL A 142 11.11 -12.88 12.10
#